data_AF-A0A3N4AS51-F1
#
_entry.id   AF-A0A3N4AS51-F1
#
_cell.length_a   1.000
_cell.length_b   1.000
_cell.length_c   1.000
_cell.angle_alpha   90.00
_cell.angle_beta   90.00
_cell.angle_gamma   90.00
#
_symmetry.space_group_name_H-M   'P 1'
#
loop_
_entity.id
_entity.type
_entity.pdbx_description
1 polymer ?
#
loop_
_entity_poly.entity_id
_entity_poly.type
_entity_poly.pdbx_seq_one_letter_code
_entity_poly.pdbx_strand_id
1 'polypeptide(L)'
;MAKAGQIPYSDAMSAIALPKVWQGSLGIRWQFRAGGSGSPESHSARTTLSINGVTQEGFFVDVFHKESFLPHVPDKVAFALVAFGARVLCLDENGVSNHVNMVGKGLPHYGLRPDHPHLHIPVPESCSGYAEPVDRADLAILWRYFLERANISGGPEFRLPPKDEQQMGLL
;
A
#
# COMPACT_ATOMS: atom_id res chain seq x y z
N MET A 1 -8.85 4.26 -0.97
CA MET A 1 -7.49 4.66 -0.54
C MET A 1 -7.42 6.17 -0.50
N ALA A 2 -6.66 6.75 0.42
CA ALA A 2 -6.48 8.20 0.44
C ALA A 2 -5.98 8.69 -0.93
N LYS A 3 -6.55 9.78 -1.47
CA LYS A 3 -5.91 10.51 -2.57
C LYS A 3 -4.54 10.97 -2.07
N ALA A 4 -3.52 10.95 -2.93
CA ALA A 4 -2.22 11.46 -2.54
C ALA A 4 -2.36 12.94 -2.17
N GLY A 5 -2.35 13.26 -0.88
CA GLY A 5 -1.97 14.59 -0.43
C GLY A 5 -0.55 14.89 -0.91
N GLN A 6 -0.23 16.16 -1.08
CA GLN A 6 1.13 16.58 -1.41
C GLN A 6 1.84 17.10 -0.16
N ILE A 7 3.06 16.62 0.05
CA ILE A 7 4.01 17.14 1.03
C ILE A 7 5.37 17.32 0.34
N PRO A 8 6.28 18.13 0.91
CA PRO A 8 7.65 18.24 0.40
C PRO A 8 8.35 16.89 0.28
N TYR A 9 9.24 16.74 -0.71
CA TYR A 9 10.04 15.54 -0.91
C TYR A 9 10.84 15.17 0.35
N SER A 10 11.46 16.17 1.00
CA SER A 10 12.21 15.99 2.25
C SER A 10 11.36 15.37 3.35
N ASP A 11 10.10 15.78 3.45
CA ASP A 11 9.19 15.36 4.50
C ASP A 11 8.70 13.93 4.22
N ALA A 12 8.45 13.61 2.95
CA ALA A 12 8.14 12.25 2.51
C ALA A 12 9.29 11.29 2.79
N MET A 13 10.52 11.68 2.44
CA MET A 13 11.72 10.87 2.70
C MET A 13 11.96 10.71 4.20
N SER A 14 11.78 11.76 5.00
CA SER A 14 11.89 11.71 6.46
C SER A 14 10.83 10.79 7.07
N ALA A 15 9.59 10.85 6.59
CA ALA A 15 8.51 9.98 7.03
C ALA A 15 8.76 8.50 6.72
N ILE A 16 9.33 8.19 5.55
CA ILE A 16 9.74 6.83 5.17
C ILE A 16 10.88 6.36 6.08
N ALA A 17 11.92 7.17 6.25
CA ALA A 17 13.12 6.81 7.01
C ALA A 17 12.90 6.64 8.52
N LEU A 18 11.88 7.26 9.09
CA LEU A 18 11.58 7.22 10.51
C LEU A 18 11.24 5.78 10.99
N PRO A 19 11.85 5.22 12.04
CA PRO A 19 11.43 3.91 12.54
C PRO A 19 10.00 3.94 13.09
N LYS A 20 9.17 2.99 12.65
CA LYS A 20 7.76 2.88 13.01
C LYS A 20 7.45 1.48 13.53
N VAL A 21 6.51 1.39 14.44
CA VAL A 21 6.02 0.10 14.97
C VAL A 21 4.54 -0.04 14.65
N TRP A 22 4.16 -1.20 14.12
CA TRP A 22 2.77 -1.57 13.90
C TRP A 22 2.01 -1.62 15.24
N GLN A 23 0.88 -0.92 15.35
CA GLN A 23 0.03 -0.90 16.56
C GLN A 23 -1.27 -1.70 16.39
N GLY A 24 -1.47 -2.34 15.24
CA GLY A 24 -2.64 -3.18 15.01
C GLY A 24 -2.59 -4.50 15.78
N SER A 25 -3.67 -5.28 15.69
CA SER A 25 -3.70 -6.66 16.17
C SER A 25 -2.64 -7.54 15.49
N LEU A 26 -2.45 -8.75 16.02
CA LEU A 26 -1.61 -9.82 15.44
C LEU A 26 -1.96 -10.21 13.98
N GLY A 27 -3.05 -9.65 13.42
CA GLY A 27 -3.44 -9.79 12.02
C GLY A 27 -4.06 -8.50 11.49
N ILE A 28 -4.18 -8.44 10.16
CA ILE A 28 -4.82 -7.35 9.43
C ILE A 28 -6.33 -7.41 9.67
N ARG A 29 -6.91 -6.32 10.19
CA ARG A 29 -8.37 -6.19 10.38
C ARG A 29 -9.03 -5.69 9.11
N TRP A 30 -9.39 -6.63 8.25
CA TRP A 30 -10.08 -6.33 7.00
C TRP A 30 -11.49 -5.78 7.25
N GLN A 31 -11.85 -4.76 6.48
CA GLN A 31 -13.19 -4.20 6.39
C GLN A 31 -13.72 -4.46 4.99
N PHE A 32 -14.86 -5.14 4.93
CA PHE A 32 -15.60 -5.35 3.68
C PHE A 32 -16.07 -4.02 3.11
N ARG A 33 -15.97 -3.88 1.79
CA ARG A 33 -16.54 -2.79 1.01
C ARG A 33 -17.37 -3.39 -0.10
N ALA A 34 -18.68 -3.23 0.02
CA ALA A 34 -19.63 -3.61 -1.01
C ALA A 34 -19.24 -2.96 -2.34
N GLY A 35 -19.30 -3.76 -3.40
CA GLY A 35 -19.19 -3.27 -4.77
C GLY A 35 -20.32 -2.30 -5.09
N GLY A 36 -20.03 -1.27 -5.89
CA GLY A 36 -21.06 -0.48 -6.57
C GLY A 36 -21.53 -1.15 -7.86
N SER A 37 -22.49 -0.56 -8.57
CA SER A 37 -22.91 -1.02 -9.90
C SER A 37 -21.71 -1.18 -10.84
N GLY A 38 -21.35 -2.43 -11.16
CA GLY A 38 -20.23 -2.78 -12.04
C GLY A 38 -18.83 -2.79 -11.40
N SER A 39 -18.70 -2.58 -10.08
CA SER A 39 -17.42 -2.69 -9.37
C SER A 39 -17.42 -3.90 -8.44
N PRO A 40 -16.45 -4.83 -8.58
CA PRO A 40 -16.32 -5.94 -7.64
C PRO A 40 -16.14 -5.45 -6.20
N GLU A 41 -16.61 -6.30 -5.29
CA GLU A 41 -16.37 -6.17 -3.85
C GLU A 41 -14.86 -6.06 -3.57
N SER A 42 -14.54 -5.40 -2.45
CA SER A 42 -13.15 -5.23 -2.06
C SER A 42 -13.03 -5.19 -0.54
N HIS A 43 -11.81 -5.37 -0.07
CA HIS A 43 -11.47 -5.28 1.33
C HIS A 43 -10.42 -4.20 1.54
N SER A 44 -10.53 -3.49 2.65
CA SER A 44 -9.48 -2.57 3.07
C SER A 44 -9.23 -2.67 4.55
N ALA A 45 -7.99 -2.42 4.97
CA ALA A 45 -7.66 -2.21 6.36
C ALA A 45 -6.87 -0.91 6.49
N ARG A 46 -7.04 -0.25 7.64
CA ARG A 46 -6.19 0.87 8.05
C ARG A 46 -5.63 0.55 9.43
N THR A 47 -4.34 0.79 9.62
CA THR A 47 -3.69 0.59 10.91
C THR A 47 -2.76 1.74 11.22
N THR A 48 -2.91 2.33 12.40
CA THR A 48 -2.04 3.38 12.91
C THR A 48 -0.66 2.83 13.25
N LEU A 49 0.33 3.72 13.20
CA LEU A 49 1.71 3.40 13.55
C LEU A 49 2.09 4.17 14.81
N SER A 50 2.96 3.57 15.63
CA SER A 50 3.63 4.30 16.70
C SER A 50 5.05 4.68 16.29
N ILE A 51 5.46 5.84 16.79
CA ILE A 51 6.80 6.40 16.66
C ILE A 51 7.24 6.71 18.08
N ASN A 52 8.39 6.18 18.50
CA ASN A 52 8.91 6.34 19.87
C ASN A 52 7.87 5.99 20.96
N GLY A 53 7.08 4.94 20.73
CA GLY A 53 6.06 4.47 21.67
C GLY A 53 4.76 5.27 21.70
N VAL A 54 4.61 6.30 20.86
CA VAL A 54 3.39 7.12 20.80
C VAL A 54 2.69 6.92 19.45
N THR A 55 1.38 6.71 19.48
CA THR A 55 0.56 6.69 18.26
C THR A 55 0.55 8.08 17.65
N GLN A 56 1.12 8.22 16.46
CA GLN A 56 1.24 9.52 15.80
C GLN A 56 0.07 9.73 14.85
N GLU A 57 -0.67 10.83 15.04
CA GLU A 57 -1.71 11.22 14.10
C GLU A 57 -1.11 11.47 12.70
N GLY A 58 -1.85 11.05 11.66
CA GLY A 58 -1.41 11.20 10.28
C GLY A 58 -0.44 10.12 9.79
N PHE A 59 -0.01 9.18 10.65
CA PHE A 59 0.80 8.01 10.27
C PHE A 59 -0.01 6.72 10.34
N PHE A 60 -0.21 6.10 9.17
CA PHE A 60 -0.90 4.82 9.09
C PHE A 60 -0.51 4.05 7.83
N VAL A 61 -0.76 2.74 7.87
CA VAL A 61 -0.75 1.88 6.70
C VAL A 61 -2.18 1.67 6.23
N ASP A 62 -2.41 1.93 4.95
CA ASP A 62 -3.60 1.47 4.22
C ASP A 62 -3.26 0.18 3.47
N VAL A 63 -4.10 -0.83 3.62
CA VAL A 63 -4.03 -2.08 2.86
C VAL A 63 -5.34 -2.20 2.07
N PHE A 64 -5.24 -2.56 0.79
CA PHE A 64 -6.37 -2.80 -0.08
C PHE A 64 -6.22 -4.16 -0.77
N HIS A 65 -7.32 -4.89 -0.89
CA HIS A 65 -7.41 -6.14 -1.63
C HIS A 65 -8.71 -6.17 -2.44
N LYS A 66 -8.62 -6.72 -3.64
CA LYS A 66 -9.76 -7.00 -4.51
C LYS A 66 -9.43 -8.23 -5.35
N GLU A 67 -10.30 -9.24 -5.25
CA GLU A 67 -10.13 -10.49 -5.95
C GLU A 67 -10.20 -10.29 -7.47
N SER A 68 -9.34 -11.02 -8.19
CA SER A 68 -9.42 -11.13 -9.63
C SER A 68 -10.41 -12.24 -10.01
N PHE A 69 -11.35 -11.93 -10.90
CA PHE A 69 -12.27 -12.93 -11.46
C PHE A 69 -11.73 -13.62 -12.72
N LEU A 70 -10.53 -13.25 -13.18
CA LEU A 70 -9.90 -13.84 -14.35
C LEU A 70 -8.90 -14.92 -13.94
N PRO A 71 -8.96 -16.14 -14.52
CA PRO A 71 -8.00 -17.19 -14.24
C PRO A 71 -6.56 -16.72 -14.49
N HIS A 72 -5.65 -17.08 -13.58
CA HIS A 72 -4.21 -16.77 -13.63
C HIS A 72 -3.84 -15.28 -13.56
N VAL A 73 -4.81 -14.38 -13.38
CA VAL A 73 -4.54 -12.96 -13.10
C VAL A 73 -4.47 -12.80 -11.58
N PRO A 74 -3.35 -12.29 -11.00
CA PRO A 74 -3.23 -12.08 -9.56
C PRO A 74 -4.33 -11.18 -9.00
N ASP A 75 -4.62 -11.26 -7.71
CA ASP A 75 -5.52 -10.29 -7.07
C ASP A 75 -4.93 -8.89 -7.10
N LYS A 76 -5.79 -7.87 -7.12
CA LYS A 76 -5.34 -6.49 -6.94
C LYS A 76 -5.06 -6.26 -5.46
N VAL A 77 -3.82 -5.90 -5.14
CA VAL A 77 -3.37 -5.60 -3.78
C VAL A 77 -2.60 -4.29 -3.77
N ALA A 78 -2.82 -3.47 -2.74
CA ALA A 78 -2.02 -2.26 -2.53
C ALA A 78 -1.67 -2.10 -1.05
N PHE A 79 -0.40 -1.77 -0.78
CA PHE A 79 0.14 -1.44 0.53
C PHE A 79 0.64 -0.01 0.51
N ALA A 80 0.06 0.88 1.33
CA ALA A 80 0.39 2.30 1.30
C ALA A 80 0.79 2.80 2.68
N LEU A 81 1.97 3.39 2.79
CA LEU A 81 2.33 4.24 3.93
C LEU A 81 1.77 5.64 3.66
N VAL A 82 0.95 6.11 4.59
CA VAL A 82 0.45 7.49 4.59
C VAL A 82 1.08 8.22 5.77
N ALA A 83 1.63 9.40 5.48
CA ALA A 83 2.19 10.32 6.44
C ALA A 83 1.67 11.74 6.15
N PHE A 84 1.19 12.44 7.17
CA PHE A 84 0.66 13.81 7.05
C PHE A 84 -0.40 13.96 5.94
N GLY A 85 -1.24 12.93 5.75
CA GLY A 85 -2.27 12.91 4.71
C GLY A 85 -1.77 12.64 3.28
N ALA A 86 -0.46 12.45 3.08
CA ALA A 86 0.13 12.09 1.80
C ALA A 86 0.52 10.62 1.74
N ARG A 87 0.26 9.98 0.58
CA ARG A 87 0.75 8.62 0.29
C ARG A 87 2.21 8.72 -0.14
N VAL A 88 3.12 8.43 0.78
CA VAL A 88 4.57 8.65 0.59
C VAL A 88 5.28 7.42 0.03
N LEU A 89 4.74 6.22 0.26
CA LEU A 89 5.27 4.97 -0.28
C LEU A 89 4.09 4.04 -0.57
N CYS A 90 4.06 3.40 -1.75
CA CYS A 90 2.97 2.48 -2.08
C CYS A 90 3.46 1.32 -2.94
N LEU A 91 3.19 0.08 -2.54
CA LEU A 91 3.42 -1.09 -3.37
C LEU A 91 2.08 -1.54 -3.95
N ASP A 92 1.99 -1.60 -5.28
CA ASP A 92 0.79 -2.04 -5.99
C ASP A 92 1.09 -3.33 -6.76
N GLU A 93 0.34 -4.40 -6.46
CA GLU A 93 0.30 -5.64 -7.24
C GLU A 93 -1.02 -5.73 -7.99
N ASN A 94 -0.90 -5.95 -9.30
CA ASN A 94 -1.99 -5.97 -10.27
C ASN A 94 -2.94 -4.74 -10.25
N GLY A 95 -3.79 -4.70 -11.26
CA GLY A 95 -4.82 -3.69 -11.46
C GLY A 95 -4.60 -2.93 -12.76
N VAL A 96 -5.70 -2.48 -13.37
CA VAL A 96 -5.61 -1.56 -14.51
C VAL A 96 -4.97 -0.25 -14.01
N SER A 97 -3.72 -0.02 -14.38
CA SER A 97 -2.97 1.17 -13.97
C SER A 97 -2.55 1.96 -15.20
N ASN A 98 -3.24 3.07 -15.52
CA ASN A 98 -2.80 4.00 -16.59
C ASN A 98 -1.67 4.93 -16.12
N HIS A 99 -0.98 4.54 -15.05
CA HIS A 99 0.08 5.32 -14.43
C HIS A 99 1.29 5.39 -15.37
N VAL A 100 1.70 6.61 -15.71
CA VAL A 100 2.96 6.89 -16.42
C VAL A 100 3.79 7.77 -15.51
N ASN A 101 5.08 7.48 -15.40
CA ASN A 101 6.00 8.29 -14.61
C ASN A 101 6.26 9.64 -15.26
N MET A 102 5.44 10.64 -14.92
CA MET A 102 5.56 12.01 -15.44
C MET A 102 6.51 12.89 -14.61
N VAL A 103 7.03 12.39 -13.50
CA VAL A 103 8.02 13.02 -12.60
C VAL A 103 9.25 12.11 -12.44
N GLY A 104 10.36 12.62 -11.91
CA GLY A 104 11.62 11.87 -11.77
C GLY A 104 12.46 11.92 -13.05
N LYS A 105 12.59 13.11 -13.65
CA LYS A 105 13.27 13.26 -14.95
C LYS A 105 14.75 12.86 -14.80
N GLY A 106 15.20 11.92 -15.63
CA GLY A 106 16.56 11.37 -15.55
C GLY A 106 16.67 10.08 -14.74
N LEU A 107 15.58 9.60 -14.14
CA LEU A 107 15.52 8.27 -13.55
C LEU A 107 15.17 7.19 -14.60
N PRO A 108 15.53 5.92 -14.37
CA PRO A 108 15.40 4.85 -15.39
C PRO A 108 14.00 4.64 -15.95
N HIS A 109 12.97 4.88 -15.13
CA HIS A 109 11.58 4.64 -15.52
C HIS A 109 10.80 5.90 -15.87
N TYR A 110 11.47 7.04 -16.05
CA TYR A 110 10.81 8.28 -16.46
C TYR A 110 10.15 8.14 -17.84
N GLY A 111 8.91 8.62 -17.97
CA GLY A 111 8.12 8.53 -19.20
C GLY A 111 7.61 7.13 -19.53
N LEU A 112 7.88 6.13 -18.68
CA LEU A 112 7.42 4.76 -18.86
C LEU A 112 6.20 4.46 -17.98
N ARG A 113 5.44 3.45 -18.39
CA ARG A 113 4.41 2.80 -17.58
C ARG A 113 5.07 1.65 -16.82
N PRO A 114 5.25 1.74 -15.49
CA PRO A 114 5.81 0.64 -14.72
C PRO A 114 4.86 -0.56 -14.73
N ASP A 115 5.42 -1.76 -14.90
CA ASP A 115 4.65 -3.01 -14.79
C ASP A 115 4.36 -3.35 -13.32
N HIS A 116 3.52 -4.35 -13.07
CA HIS A 116 3.23 -4.85 -11.72
C HIS A 116 4.04 -6.12 -11.38
N PRO A 117 4.49 -6.26 -10.13
CA PRO A 117 4.36 -5.28 -9.03
C PRO A 117 5.27 -4.06 -9.22
N HIS A 118 4.86 -2.91 -8.67
CA HIS A 118 5.73 -1.74 -8.59
C HIS A 118 5.60 -0.99 -7.27
N LEU A 119 6.67 -0.29 -6.93
CA LEU A 119 6.77 0.55 -5.76
C LEU A 119 6.76 2.03 -6.17
N HIS A 120 5.72 2.74 -5.77
CA HIS A 120 5.70 4.20 -5.79
C HIS A 120 6.62 4.76 -4.71
N ILE A 121 7.52 5.64 -5.13
CA ILE A 121 8.49 6.31 -4.25
C ILE A 121 8.48 7.83 -4.50
N PRO A 122 8.85 8.64 -3.50
CA PRO A 122 9.10 10.07 -3.70
C PRO A 122 10.30 10.30 -4.60
N VAL A 123 10.24 11.34 -5.41
CA VAL A 123 11.36 11.89 -6.18
C VAL A 123 11.51 13.37 -5.84
N PRO A 124 12.67 14.01 -6.06
CA PRO A 124 12.89 15.41 -5.69
C PRO A 124 11.80 16.37 -6.18
N GLU A 125 11.20 16.10 -7.34
CA GLU A 125 10.14 16.93 -7.92
C GLU A 125 8.75 16.68 -7.31
N SER A 126 8.51 15.54 -6.65
CA SER A 126 7.18 15.20 -6.12
C SER A 126 7.23 14.04 -5.11
N CYS A 127 6.43 14.12 -4.04
CA CYS A 127 6.25 13.03 -3.08
C CYS A 127 5.45 11.83 -3.62
N SER A 128 4.91 11.93 -4.83
CA SER A 128 4.12 10.88 -5.49
C SER A 128 4.22 10.98 -7.01
N GLY A 129 3.87 9.91 -7.71
CA GLY A 129 3.75 9.93 -9.17
C GLY A 129 4.90 9.25 -9.92
N TYR A 130 5.99 8.90 -9.24
CA TYR A 130 7.02 8.02 -9.76
C TYR A 130 6.87 6.61 -9.16
N ALA A 131 7.09 5.57 -9.96
CA ALA A 131 7.08 4.18 -9.52
C ALA A 131 8.12 3.36 -10.28
N GLU A 132 8.71 2.39 -9.59
CA GLU A 132 9.68 1.46 -10.17
C GLU A 132 9.15 0.02 -10.07
N PRO A 133 9.30 -0.79 -11.12
CA PRO A 133 8.94 -2.21 -11.05
C PRO A 133 9.76 -2.90 -9.97
N VAL A 134 9.15 -3.88 -9.31
CA VAL A 134 9.83 -4.76 -8.36
C VAL A 134 9.65 -6.20 -8.81
N ASP A 135 10.54 -7.08 -8.36
CA ASP A 135 10.45 -8.49 -8.72
C ASP A 135 9.12 -9.09 -8.26
N ARG A 136 8.50 -9.84 -9.16
CA ARG A 136 7.26 -10.54 -8.86
C ARG A 136 7.53 -11.62 -7.80
N ALA A 137 6.74 -11.60 -6.74
CA ALA A 137 6.83 -12.53 -5.63
C ALA A 137 5.45 -12.76 -4.99
N ASP A 138 5.35 -13.73 -4.09
CA ASP A 138 4.14 -13.96 -3.32
C ASP A 138 3.78 -12.74 -2.45
N LEU A 139 2.48 -12.54 -2.20
CA LEU A 139 1.99 -11.38 -1.44
C LEU A 139 2.62 -11.26 -0.05
N ALA A 140 2.96 -12.38 0.61
CA ALA A 140 3.65 -12.36 1.90
C ALA A 140 5.07 -11.78 1.79
N ILE A 141 5.77 -12.06 0.69
CA ILE A 141 7.10 -11.51 0.41
C ILE A 141 6.97 -10.03 0.07
N LEU A 142 6.02 -9.66 -0.79
CA LEU A 142 5.77 -8.26 -1.16
C LEU A 142 5.36 -7.42 0.06
N TRP A 143 4.56 -7.98 0.98
CA TRP A 143 4.18 -7.33 2.22
C TRP A 143 5.38 -7.07 3.13
N ARG A 144 6.23 -8.07 3.34
CA ARG A 144 7.47 -7.90 4.10
C ARG A 144 8.39 -6.87 3.47
N TYR A 145 8.58 -6.94 2.15
CA TYR A 145 9.35 -5.96 1.41
C TYR A 145 8.78 -4.55 1.61
N PHE A 146 7.46 -4.36 1.51
CA PHE A 146 6.83 -3.07 1.78
C PHE A 146 7.11 -2.58 3.22
N LEU A 147 6.95 -3.44 4.24
CA LEU A 147 7.22 -3.06 5.64
C LEU A 147 8.67 -2.64 5.84
N GLU A 148 9.62 -3.39 5.27
CA GLU A 148 11.06 -3.09 5.32
C GLU A 148 11.35 -1.74 4.63
N ARG A 149 10.81 -1.51 3.42
CA ARG A 149 10.96 -0.24 2.69
C ARG A 149 10.30 0.94 3.41
N ALA A 150 9.24 0.69 4.16
CA ALA A 150 8.52 1.69 4.96
C ALA A 150 9.16 1.93 6.35
N ASN A 151 10.22 1.19 6.70
CA ASN A 151 10.83 1.17 8.03
C ASN A 151 9.81 0.89 9.16
N ILE A 152 8.97 -0.13 8.95
CA ILE A 152 7.94 -0.56 9.90
C ILE A 152 8.32 -1.92 10.47
N SER A 153 8.36 -2.03 11.79
CA SER A 153 8.57 -3.27 12.53
C SER A 153 7.28 -3.75 13.21
N GLY A 154 7.25 -5.03 13.59
CA GLY A 154 6.12 -5.65 14.30
C GLY A 154 4.86 -5.84 13.45
N GLY A 155 4.94 -5.66 12.13
CA GLY A 155 3.83 -5.93 11.22
C GLY A 155 3.45 -7.42 11.22
N PRO A 156 2.16 -7.76 11.05
CA PRO A 156 1.70 -9.13 11.07
C PRO A 156 2.13 -9.89 9.82
N GLU A 157 2.00 -11.21 9.84
CA GLU A 157 2.01 -12.01 8.63
C GLU A 157 0.88 -11.56 7.69
N PHE A 158 1.14 -11.48 6.38
CA PHE A 158 0.11 -11.10 5.43
C PHE A 158 -0.87 -12.25 5.23
N ARG A 159 -2.15 -11.99 5.49
CA ARG A 159 -3.25 -12.91 5.19
C ARG A 159 -4.36 -12.16 4.48
N LEU A 160 -4.85 -12.75 3.40
CA LEU A 160 -6.03 -12.27 2.69
C LEU A 160 -7.26 -12.25 3.61
N PRO A 161 -8.27 -11.42 3.32
CA PRO A 161 -9.54 -11.50 4.03
C PRO A 161 -10.12 -12.92 3.96
N PRO A 162 -10.78 -13.39 5.03
CA PRO A 162 -11.46 -14.68 4.99
C PRO A 162 -12.51 -14.69 3.87
N LYS A 163 -12.59 -15.77 3.10
CA LYS A 163 -13.71 -16.01 2.18
C LYS A 163 -14.93 -16.41 3.03
N ASP A 164 -16.10 -15.92 2.69
CA ASP A 164 -17.35 -15.80 3.48
C ASP A 164 -17.88 -16.99 4.32
N GLU A 165 -17.18 -18.11 4.50
CA GLU A 165 -17.61 -19.14 5.45
C GLU A 165 -17.41 -18.78 6.93
N GLN A 166 -16.64 -17.74 7.25
CA GLN A 166 -16.39 -17.31 8.64
C GLN A 166 -17.16 -16.05 9.08
N GLN A 167 -17.91 -15.39 8.19
CA GLN A 167 -18.63 -14.16 8.53
C GLN A 167 -20.09 -14.40 8.98
N MET A 168 -20.57 -15.65 8.91
CA MET A 168 -21.91 -16.09 9.35
C MET A 168 -21.93 -16.72 10.76
N GLY A 169 -20.84 -16.64 11.53
CA GLY A 169 -20.67 -17.38 12.80
C GLY A 169 -20.70 -16.56 14.09
N LEU A 170 -21.02 -15.27 14.03
CA LEU A 170 -21.16 -14.42 15.23
C LEU A 170 -22.41 -13.53 15.10
N LEU A 171 -23.57 -14.16 15.31
CA LEU A 171 -24.78 -13.55 15.84
C LEU A 171 -25.11 -14.24 17.16
#